data_AF-Q21MW1-F1
#
_entry.id   AF-Q21MW1-F1
#
_cell.length_a   1.000
_cell.length_b   1.000
_cell.length_c   1.000
_cell.angle_alpha   90.00
_cell.angle_beta   90.00
_cell.angle_gamma   90.00
#
_symmetry.space_group_name_H-M   'P 1'
#
loop_
_entity.id
_entity.type
_entity.pdbx_description
1 polymer ?
#
loop_
_entity_poly.entity_id
_entity_poly.type
_entity_poly.pdbx_seq_one_letter_code
_entity_poly.pdbx_strand_id
1 'polypeptide(L)'
;MTVIYKQASETDIEDIAPLVKALGYDFNFDVAYKTFKSLQTRGDSPVIVTSNGQIVGMAQALVDVRIAEGISGEIVSLCVLPGFRSKGIAKSLINTARAI
;
A
#
# COMPACT_ATOMS: atom_id res chain seq x y z
N MET A 1 -5.47 14.80 -14.50
CA MET A 1 -4.91 14.44 -13.17
C MET A 1 -3.89 13.35 -13.41
N THR A 2 -2.61 13.66 -13.26
CA THR A 2 -1.54 12.67 -13.43
C THR A 2 -1.42 11.88 -12.14
N VAL A 3 -1.64 10.57 -12.22
CA VAL A 3 -1.46 9.65 -11.10
C VAL A 3 -0.34 8.69 -11.42
N ILE A 4 0.55 8.46 -10.45
CA ILE A 4 1.71 7.58 -10.61
C ILE A 4 1.59 6.47 -9.56
N TYR A 5 1.70 5.22 -10.00
CA TYR A 5 1.70 4.04 -9.13
C TYR A 5 3.13 3.54 -9.01
N LYS A 6 3.60 3.33 -7.78
CA LYS A 6 4.94 2.79 -7.51
C LYS A 6 4.92 1.91 -6.26
N GLN A 7 5.92 1.05 -6.11
CA GLN A 7 6.21 0.49 -4.79
C GLN A 7 6.65 1.63 -3.87
N ALA A 8 6.17 1.58 -2.63
CA ALA A 8 6.64 2.50 -1.60
C ALA A 8 8.14 2.27 -1.34
N SER A 9 8.83 3.34 -1.00
CA SER A 9 10.20 3.36 -0.48
C SER A 9 10.23 3.93 0.94
N GLU A 10 11.39 3.84 1.60
CA GLU A 10 11.54 4.34 2.97
C GLU A 10 11.20 5.84 3.09
N THR A 11 11.47 6.62 2.05
CA THR A 11 11.15 8.04 1.98
C THR A 11 9.65 8.34 1.96
N ASP A 12 8.80 7.35 1.66
CA ASP A 12 7.35 7.52 1.56
C ASP A 12 6.62 7.26 2.91
N ILE A 13 7.34 6.76 3.93
CA ILE A 13 6.74 6.24 5.17
C ILE A 13 6.00 7.33 5.96
N GLU A 14 6.53 8.54 5.99
CA GLU A 14 5.85 9.64 6.69
C GLU A 14 4.59 10.08 5.92
N ASP A 15 4.67 10.10 4.60
CA ASP A 15 3.59 10.54 3.71
C ASP A 15 2.40 9.56 3.65
N ILE A 16 2.57 8.30 4.09
CA ILE A 16 1.46 7.34 4.22
C ILE A 16 0.67 7.52 5.53
N ALA A 17 1.14 8.33 6.49
CA ALA A 17 0.46 8.52 7.78
C ALA A 17 -1.04 8.89 7.67
N PRO A 18 -1.47 9.76 6.74
CA PRO A 18 -2.89 10.07 6.56
C PRO A 18 -3.72 8.85 6.13
N LEU A 19 -3.12 7.93 5.37
CA LEU A 19 -3.78 6.70 4.91
C LEU A 19 -3.93 5.68 6.04
N VAL A 20 -2.89 5.53 6.86
CA VAL A 20 -2.91 4.66 8.05
C VAL A 20 -4.00 5.12 9.03
N LYS A 21 -4.07 6.43 9.27
CA LYS A 21 -5.15 7.04 10.07
C LYS A 21 -6.53 6.83 9.46
N ALA A 22 -6.65 6.93 8.14
CA ALA A 22 -7.91 6.70 7.43
C ALA A 22 -8.38 5.22 7.47
N LEU A 23 -7.46 4.29 7.73
CA LEU A 23 -7.78 2.88 8.00
C LEU A 23 -8.19 2.63 9.46
N GLY A 24 -8.14 3.65 10.32
CA GLY A 24 -8.50 3.55 11.74
C GLY A 24 -7.35 3.18 12.67
N TYR A 25 -6.10 3.21 12.18
CA TYR A 25 -4.92 2.93 12.99
C TYR A 25 -4.22 4.21 13.43
N ASP A 26 -3.61 4.18 14.61
CA ASP A 26 -2.65 5.21 15.01
C ASP A 26 -1.38 5.11 14.17
N PHE A 27 -0.83 6.26 13.81
CA PHE A 27 0.45 6.31 13.10
C PHE A 27 1.58 6.61 14.08
N ASN A 28 2.54 5.68 14.16
CA ASN A 28 3.81 5.86 14.83
C ASN A 28 4.93 5.58 13.83
N PHE A 29 5.80 6.56 13.60
CA PHE A 29 6.85 6.47 12.58
C PHE A 29 7.81 5.30 12.83
N ASP A 30 8.27 5.08 14.06
CA ASP A 30 9.23 4.01 14.38
C ASP A 30 8.62 2.62 14.14
N VAL A 31 7.34 2.44 14.47
CA VAL A 31 6.61 1.18 14.23
C VAL A 31 6.38 0.98 12.73
N ALA A 32 5.96 2.02 12.02
CA ALA A 32 5.75 1.97 10.57
C ALA A 32 7.07 1.67 9.85
N TYR A 33 8.17 2.32 10.23
CA TYR A 33 9.49 2.10 9.68
C TYR A 33 9.98 0.67 9.89
N LYS A 34 9.89 0.14 11.11
CA LYS A 34 10.27 -1.25 11.40
C LYS A 34 9.43 -2.26 10.62
N THR A 35 8.13 -2.02 10.54
CA THR A 35 7.19 -2.88 9.78
C THR A 35 7.56 -2.86 8.31
N PHE A 36 7.81 -1.68 7.74
CA PHE A 36 8.20 -1.51 6.37
C PHE A 36 9.52 -2.21 6.03
N LYS A 37 10.54 -2.09 6.90
CA LYS A 37 11.81 -2.83 6.73
C LYS A 37 11.61 -4.34 6.78
N SER A 38 10.74 -4.82 7.67
CA SER A 38 10.41 -6.24 7.74
C SER A 38 9.70 -6.74 6.47
N LEU A 39 8.81 -5.95 5.88
CA LEU A 39 8.15 -6.27 4.62
C LEU A 39 9.18 -6.35 3.48
N GLN A 40 10.04 -5.34 3.34
CA GLN A 40 11.08 -5.35 2.30
C GLN A 40 12.02 -6.55 2.40
N THR A 41 12.34 -6.99 3.62
CA THR A 41 13.21 -8.16 3.84
C THR A 41 12.57 -9.46 3.32
N ARG A 42 11.23 -9.50 3.26
CA ARG A 42 10.45 -10.62 2.70
C ARG A 42 10.20 -10.49 1.19
N GLY A 43 10.64 -9.38 0.58
CA GLY A 43 10.32 -9.05 -0.81
C GLY A 43 8.95 -8.36 -0.96
N ASP A 44 8.28 -8.04 0.14
CA ASP A 44 6.98 -7.36 0.12
C ASP A 44 7.18 -5.84 0.19
N SER A 45 6.40 -5.10 -0.60
CA SER A 45 6.29 -3.65 -0.44
C SER A 45 4.89 -3.17 -0.81
N PRO A 46 4.26 -2.30 0.00
CA PRO A 46 3.01 -1.67 -0.38
C PRO A 46 3.13 -0.93 -1.71
N VAL A 47 2.08 -0.98 -2.52
CA VAL A 47 1.92 -0.11 -3.68
C VAL A 47 1.25 1.18 -3.22
N ILE A 48 1.79 2.31 -3.63
CA ILE A 48 1.20 3.63 -3.39
C ILE A 48 0.87 4.32 -4.69
N VAL A 49 -0.10 5.24 -4.62
CA VAL A 49 -0.44 6.15 -5.71
C VAL A 49 -0.18 7.59 -5.29
N THR A 50 0.50 8.33 -6.15
CA THR A 50 0.71 9.77 -5.97
C THR A 50 -0.11 10.58 -6.95
N SER A 51 -0.57 11.75 -6.52
CA SER A 51 -1.21 12.77 -7.36
C SER A 51 -0.65 14.13 -6.97
N ASN A 52 -0.05 14.85 -7.92
CA ASN A 52 0.60 16.14 -7.67
C ASN A 52 1.62 16.10 -6.50
N GLY A 53 2.41 15.03 -6.41
CA GLY A 53 3.42 14.85 -5.35
C GLY A 53 2.89 14.34 -4.01
N GLN A 54 1.56 14.31 -3.80
CA GLN A 54 0.97 13.78 -2.58
C GLN A 54 0.62 12.30 -2.74
N ILE A 55 0.88 11.47 -1.73
CA ILE A 55 0.34 10.10 -1.65
C ILE A 55 -1.16 10.16 -1.33
N VAL A 56 -1.98 9.56 -2.20
CA VAL A 56 -3.45 9.65 -2.11
C VAL A 56 -4.13 8.29 -1.94
N GLY A 57 -3.36 7.22 -1.98
CA GLY A 57 -3.85 5.87 -1.74
C GLY A 57 -2.72 4.86 -1.63
N MET A 58 -3.04 3.72 -1.04
CA MET A 58 -2.12 2.60 -0.89
C MET A 58 -2.89 1.28 -1.00
N ALA A 59 -2.20 0.23 -1.43
CA ALA A 59 -2.61 -1.15 -1.29
C ALA A 59 -1.42 -2.00 -0.82
N GLN A 60 -1.69 -2.92 0.09
CA GLN A 60 -0.73 -3.93 0.52
C GLN A 60 -1.31 -5.30 0.20
N ALA A 61 -0.52 -6.09 -0.52
CA ALA A 61 -0.78 -7.50 -0.76
C ALA A 61 0.21 -8.34 0.05
N LEU A 62 -0.21 -9.54 0.46
CA LEU A 62 0.64 -10.59 0.96
C LEU A 62 0.50 -11.80 0.05
N VAL A 63 1.61 -12.48 -0.23
CA VAL A 63 1.63 -13.75 -0.97
C VAL A 63 2.20 -14.82 -0.06
N ASP A 64 1.51 -15.94 0.06
CA ASP A 64 1.92 -17.07 0.90
C ASP A 64 1.74 -18.41 0.17
N VAL A 65 2.55 -19.39 0.51
CA VAL A 65 2.49 -20.75 -0.03
C VAL A 65 1.85 -21.66 1.00
N ARG A 66 0.66 -22.14 0.69
CA ARG A 66 -0.14 -23.03 1.54
C ARG A 66 -0.07 -24.46 1.01
N ILE A 67 0.19 -25.41 1.91
CA ILE A 67 0.36 -26.84 1.55
C ILE A 67 -0.84 -27.40 0.77
N ALA A 68 -2.07 -27.01 1.12
CA ALA A 68 -3.30 -27.52 0.50
C ALA A 68 -3.81 -26.66 -0.68
N GLU A 69 -3.45 -25.38 -0.74
CA GLU A 69 -4.06 -24.40 -1.67
C GLU A 69 -3.06 -23.85 -2.70
N GLY A 70 -1.76 -24.17 -2.56
CA GLY A 70 -0.70 -23.62 -3.40
C GLY A 70 -0.41 -22.16 -3.06
N ILE A 71 -0.13 -21.35 -4.09
CA ILE A 71 0.17 -19.92 -3.91
C ILE A 71 -1.15 -19.16 -3.70
N SER A 72 -1.29 -18.47 -2.58
CA SER A 72 -2.44 -17.63 -2.26
C SER A 72 -1.99 -16.18 -2.08
N GLY A 73 -2.78 -15.24 -2.62
CA GLY A 73 -2.58 -13.81 -2.46
C GLY A 73 -3.74 -13.16 -1.71
N GLU A 74 -3.44 -12.26 -0.78
CA GLU A 74 -4.42 -11.53 0.02
C GLU A 74 -4.14 -10.02 -0.01
N ILE A 75 -5.18 -9.21 -0.22
CA ILE A 75 -5.09 -7.76 -0.03
C ILE A 75 -5.40 -7.45 1.43
N VAL A 76 -4.37 -7.14 2.21
CA VAL A 76 -4.49 -6.90 3.67
C VAL A 76 -4.76 -5.44 4.01
N SER A 77 -4.51 -4.51 3.09
CA SER A 77 -4.83 -3.10 3.28
C SER A 77 -5.13 -2.43 1.94
N LEU A 78 -6.16 -1.60 1.91
CA LEU A 78 -6.53 -0.78 0.75
C LEU A 78 -7.16 0.51 1.24
N CYS A 79 -6.56 1.64 0.90
CA CYS A 79 -7.07 2.95 1.28
C CYS A 79 -6.91 3.95 0.14
N VAL A 80 -7.93 4.79 -0.04
CA VAL A 80 -7.90 5.96 -0.92
C VAL A 80 -8.50 7.14 -0.16
N LEU A 81 -7.78 8.26 -0.14
CA LEU A 81 -8.23 9.48 0.51
C LEU A 81 -9.58 9.95 -0.06
N PRO A 82 -10.50 10.49 0.76
CA PRO A 82 -11.87 10.81 0.33
C PRO A 82 -11.97 11.62 -0.97
N GLY A 83 -11.16 12.67 -1.15
CA GLY A 83 -11.15 13.51 -2.37
C GLY A 83 -10.67 12.82 -3.66
N PHE A 84 -10.17 11.60 -3.55
CA PHE A 84 -9.62 10.80 -4.64
C PHE A 84 -10.45 9.53 -4.94
N ARG A 85 -11.54 9.30 -4.19
CA ARG A 85 -12.47 8.19 -4.42
C ARG A 85 -13.29 8.38 -5.70
N SER A 86 -13.94 7.29 -6.15
CA SER A 86 -14.76 7.23 -7.37
C SER A 86 -14.01 7.54 -8.68
N LYS A 87 -12.67 7.55 -8.66
CA LYS A 87 -11.79 7.80 -9.82
C LYS A 87 -11.10 6.52 -10.34
N GLY A 88 -11.57 5.34 -9.92
CA GLY A 88 -10.97 4.05 -10.31
C GLY A 88 -9.62 3.73 -9.65
N ILE A 89 -9.09 4.59 -8.78
CA ILE A 89 -7.77 4.42 -8.15
C ILE A 89 -7.63 3.09 -7.40
N ALA A 90 -8.65 2.72 -6.61
CA ALA A 90 -8.63 1.46 -5.86
C ALA A 90 -8.50 0.23 -6.79
N LYS A 91 -9.20 0.25 -7.93
CA LYS A 91 -9.11 -0.81 -8.94
C LYS A 91 -7.70 -0.90 -9.53
N SER A 92 -7.10 0.25 -9.85
CA SER A 92 -5.72 0.31 -10.35
C SER A 92 -4.71 -0.16 -9.31
N LEU A 93 -4.84 0.24 -8.05
CA LEU A 93 -3.98 -0.21 -6.95
C LEU A 93 -3.99 -1.73 -6.81
N ILE A 94 -5.18 -2.36 -6.83
CA ILE A 94 -5.31 -3.83 -6.76
C ILE A 94 -4.63 -4.48 -7.97
N ASN A 95 -4.85 -3.96 -9.18
CA ASN A 95 -4.23 -4.52 -10.38
C ASN A 95 -2.71 -4.40 -10.35
N THR A 96 -2.17 -3.28 -9.86
CA THR A 96 -0.73 -3.09 -9.70
C THR A 96 -0.17 -4.01 -8.63
N ALA A 97 -0.83 -4.15 -7.48
CA ALA A 97 -0.40 -5.04 -6.40
C ALA A 97 -0.44 -6.53 -6.77
N ARG A 98 -1.23 -6.92 -7.79
CA ARG A 98 -1.27 -8.29 -8.33
C ARG A 98 -0.17 -8.59 -9.35
N ALA A 99 0.41 -7.56 -9.96
CA ALA A 99 1.37 -7.70 -11.06
C ALA A 99 2.83 -7.75 -10.57
N ILE A 100 3.04 -7.56 -9.27
CA ILE A 100 4.33 -7.57 -8.59
C ILE A 100 4.34 -8.79 -7.66
#